data_AF-J1B9D4-F1
#
_entry.id   AF-J1B9D4-F1
#
_cell.length_a   1.000
_cell.length_b   1.000
_cell.length_c   1.000
_cell.angle_alpha   90.00
_cell.angle_beta   90.00
_cell.angle_gamma   90.00
#
_symmetry.space_group_name_H-M   'P 1'
#
loop_
_entity.id
_entity.type
_entity.pdbx_description
1 polymer ?
#
loop_
_entity_poly.entity_id
_entity_poly.type
_entity_poly.pdbx_seq_one_letter_code
_entity_poly.pdbx_strand_id
1 'polypeptide(L)'
;MRSFIDEAGVPPAVIVGLSGGADSLALALTVIDVASRAGIEVVTLTVDHGLRAGSAHEARRVADLAASLGARALVETVRVDGRGGPEASARDARLAALRSLALREGAPVLLGHTMDDQAETVLLRLARGSGPSSLRAIAP
;
A
#
# COMPACT_ATOMS: atom_id res chain seq x y z
N MET A 1 -25.22 13.72 9.29
CA MET A 1 -24.10 12.75 9.21
C MET A 1 -22.93 13.45 8.55
N ARG A 2 -22.14 14.21 9.33
CA ARG A 2 -20.94 14.90 8.84
C ARG A 2 -19.83 13.87 8.76
N SER A 3 -19.31 13.62 7.57
CA SER A 3 -18.23 12.64 7.39
C SER A 3 -16.91 13.27 7.86
N PHE A 4 -16.05 12.46 8.48
CA PHE A 4 -14.73 12.83 9.03
C PHE A 4 -13.78 13.55 8.05
N ILE A 5 -14.12 13.57 6.76
CA ILE A 5 -13.38 14.20 5.68
C ILE A 5 -13.27 15.74 5.86
N ASP A 6 -14.21 16.35 6.58
CA ASP A 6 -14.27 17.82 6.74
C ASP A 6 -13.23 18.40 7.72
N GLU A 7 -12.67 17.64 8.67
CA GLU A 7 -11.80 18.20 9.74
C GLU A 7 -10.29 18.02 9.52
N ALA A 8 -9.85 16.98 8.80
CA ALA A 8 -8.43 16.72 8.52
C ALA A 8 -7.98 17.11 7.10
N GLY A 9 -8.95 17.46 6.24
CA GLY A 9 -8.73 17.59 4.80
C GLY A 9 -8.68 16.23 4.10
N VAL A 10 -9.17 16.19 2.87
CA VAL A 10 -9.05 15.02 1.97
C VAL A 10 -7.55 14.83 1.65
N PRO A 11 -6.95 13.64 1.86
CA PRO A 11 -5.58 13.40 1.45
C PRO A 11 -5.47 13.47 -0.09
N PRO A 12 -4.34 13.93 -0.65
CA PRO A 12 -4.19 14.06 -2.10
C PRO A 12 -4.28 12.71 -2.83
N ALA A 13 -3.89 11.63 -2.15
CA ALA A 13 -3.98 10.27 -2.64
C ALA A 13 -4.03 9.26 -1.48
N VAL A 14 -4.24 7.98 -1.79
CA VAL A 14 -4.02 6.84 -0.90
C VAL A 14 -3.12 5.83 -1.61
N ILE A 15 -2.11 5.32 -0.92
CA ILE A 15 -1.18 4.32 -1.44
C ILE A 15 -1.62 2.93 -1.01
N VAL A 16 -1.57 1.95 -1.92
CA VAL A 16 -1.84 0.53 -1.63
C VAL A 16 -0.66 -0.33 -2.07
N GLY A 17 -0.15 -1.18 -1.17
CA GLY A 17 0.83 -2.19 -1.54
C GLY A 17 0.18 -3.39 -2.24
N LEU A 18 0.60 -3.71 -3.47
CA LEU A 18 0.09 -4.84 -4.26
C LEU A 18 1.17 -5.92 -4.39
N SER A 19 0.89 -7.11 -3.87
CA SER A 19 1.76 -8.29 -4.06
C SER A 19 1.34 -9.18 -5.23
N GLY A 20 0.10 -9.01 -5.72
CA GLY A 20 -0.52 -9.89 -6.70
C GLY A 20 -1.30 -11.07 -6.09
N GLY A 21 -1.25 -11.24 -4.76
CA GLY A 21 -2.10 -12.17 -4.04
C GLY A 21 -3.56 -11.70 -3.99
N ALA A 22 -4.50 -12.66 -3.86
CA ALA A 22 -5.94 -12.41 -3.89
C ALA A 22 -6.38 -11.32 -2.91
N ASP A 23 -5.86 -11.33 -1.68
CA ASP A 23 -6.24 -10.35 -0.65
C ASP A 23 -5.73 -8.95 -0.96
N SER A 24 -4.51 -8.82 -1.49
CA SER A 24 -3.95 -7.52 -1.89
C SER A 24 -4.72 -6.92 -3.07
N LEU A 25 -5.20 -7.77 -3.99
CA LEU A 25 -6.05 -7.36 -5.10
C LEU A 25 -7.46 -6.97 -4.63
N ALA A 26 -8.06 -7.74 -3.72
CA ALA A 26 -9.35 -7.42 -3.12
C ALA A 26 -9.31 -6.09 -2.36
N LEU A 27 -8.24 -5.84 -1.60
CA LEU A 27 -8.02 -4.55 -0.95
C LEU A 27 -7.89 -3.43 -1.99
N ALA A 28 -7.05 -3.60 -3.01
CA ALA A 28 -6.84 -2.59 -4.05
C ALA A 28 -8.15 -2.24 -4.76
N LEU A 29 -8.95 -3.25 -5.15
CA LEU A 29 -10.26 -3.06 -5.76
C LEU A 29 -11.20 -2.26 -4.88
N THR A 30 -11.29 -2.62 -3.59
CA THR A 30 -12.16 -1.94 -2.63
C THR A 30 -11.74 -0.49 -2.42
N VAL A 31 -10.42 -0.24 -2.29
CA VAL A 31 -9.88 1.11 -2.11
C VAL A 31 -10.11 1.94 -3.36
N ILE A 32 -9.90 1.40 -4.56
CA ILE A 32 -10.14 2.09 -5.83
C ILE A 32 -11.62 2.48 -5.97
N ASP A 33 -12.57 1.56 -5.71
CA ASP A 33 -14.00 1.87 -5.79
C ASP A 33 -14.42 2.96 -4.78
N VAL A 34 -13.96 2.87 -3.53
CA VAL A 34 -14.33 3.84 -2.49
C VAL A 34 -13.66 5.20 -2.73
N ALA A 35 -12.36 5.23 -3.04
CA ALA A 35 -11.60 6.45 -3.25
C ALA A 35 -12.04 7.20 -4.51
N SER A 36 -12.36 6.49 -5.60
CA SER A 36 -12.87 7.11 -6.83
C SER A 36 -14.19 7.85 -6.60
N ARG A 37 -15.12 7.26 -5.82
CA ARG A 37 -16.37 7.91 -5.41
C ARG A 37 -16.16 9.14 -4.53
N ALA A 38 -15.05 9.18 -3.79
CA ALA A 38 -14.65 10.30 -2.94
C ALA A 38 -13.76 11.33 -3.67
N GLY A 39 -13.40 11.10 -4.94
CA GLY A 39 -12.50 11.96 -5.71
C GLY A 39 -11.03 11.92 -5.23
N ILE A 40 -10.62 10.82 -4.58
CA ILE A 40 -9.27 10.63 -4.05
C ILE A 40 -8.48 9.74 -5.02
N GLU A 41 -7.26 10.16 -5.39
CA GLU A 41 -6.37 9.34 -6.22
C GLU A 41 -5.91 8.07 -5.46
N VAL A 42 -5.85 6.94 -6.16
CA VAL A 42 -5.23 5.72 -5.61
C VAL A 42 -3.92 5.46 -6.34
N VAL A 43 -2.86 5.29 -5.56
CA VAL A 43 -1.53 4.91 -6.06
C VAL A 43 -1.27 3.48 -5.61
N THR A 44 -0.92 2.60 -6.54
CA THR A 44 -0.52 1.23 -6.19
C THR A 44 0.98 1.06 -6.32
N LEU A 45 1.61 0.33 -5.40
CA LEU A 45 3.02 -0.02 -5.48
C LEU A 45 3.18 -1.54 -5.48
N THR A 46 3.73 -2.06 -6.56
CA THR A 46 4.17 -3.45 -6.67
C THR A 46 5.69 -3.51 -6.56
N VAL A 47 6.21 -4.32 -5.64
CA VAL A 47 7.66 -4.45 -5.42
C VAL A 47 8.14 -5.76 -6.05
N ASP A 48 9.06 -5.66 -6.99
CA ASP A 48 9.75 -6.81 -7.58
C ASP A 48 11.08 -7.06 -6.86
N HIS A 49 11.18 -8.15 -6.12
CA HIS A 49 12.39 -8.52 -5.38
C HIS A 49 13.46 -9.22 -6.23
N GLY A 50 13.17 -9.52 -7.50
CA GLY A 50 14.11 -10.19 -8.40
C GLY A 50 14.48 -11.63 -7.98
N LEU A 51 13.72 -12.24 -7.08
CA LEU A 51 14.03 -13.55 -6.47
C LEU A 51 13.94 -14.72 -7.46
N ARG A 52 13.18 -14.57 -8.55
CA ARG A 52 12.96 -15.63 -9.55
C ARG A 52 12.86 -15.08 -10.95
N ALA A 53 13.21 -15.91 -11.93
CA ALA A 53 12.95 -15.59 -13.33
C ALA A 53 11.44 -15.30 -13.54
N GLY A 54 11.15 -14.22 -14.27
CA GLY A 54 9.78 -13.79 -14.57
C GLY A 54 9.10 -12.93 -13.51
N SER A 55 9.72 -12.65 -12.36
CA SER A 55 9.14 -11.78 -11.32
C SER A 55 8.84 -10.37 -11.84
N ALA A 56 9.74 -9.78 -12.63
CA ALA A 56 9.54 -8.49 -13.27
C ALA A 56 8.34 -8.45 -14.24
N HIS A 57 8.01 -9.57 -14.88
CA HIS A 57 6.85 -9.64 -15.77
C HIS A 57 5.56 -9.80 -14.97
N GLU A 58 5.57 -10.60 -13.90
CA GLU A 58 4.44 -10.71 -12.97
C GLU A 58 4.12 -9.38 -12.28
N ALA A 59 5.14 -8.68 -11.76
CA ALA A 59 4.97 -7.38 -11.12
C ALA A 59 4.33 -6.36 -12.07
N ARG A 60 4.76 -6.34 -13.35
CA ARG A 60 4.13 -5.51 -14.38
C ARG A 60 2.68 -5.89 -14.63
N ARG A 61 2.34 -7.18 -14.75
CA ARG A 61 0.95 -7.59 -14.94
C ARG A 61 0.04 -7.16 -13.79
N VAL A 62 0.53 -7.24 -12.55
CA VAL A 62 -0.22 -6.78 -11.36
C VAL A 62 -0.44 -5.27 -11.42
N ALA A 63 0.59 -4.50 -11.79
CA ALA A 63 0.48 -3.06 -11.97
C ALA A 63 -0.46 -2.69 -13.12
N ASP A 64 -0.38 -3.36 -14.26
CA ASP A 64 -1.25 -3.15 -15.42
C ASP A 64 -2.72 -3.41 -15.07
N LEU A 65 -2.99 -4.48 -14.29
CA LEU A 65 -4.31 -4.76 -13.76
C LEU A 65 -4.80 -3.61 -12.88
N ALA A 66 -4.00 -3.15 -11.91
CA ALA A 66 -4.37 -2.03 -11.05
C ALA A 66 -4.63 -0.73 -11.84
N ALA A 67 -3.80 -0.47 -12.86
CA ALA A 67 -3.98 0.67 -13.75
C ALA A 67 -5.29 0.57 -14.54
N SER A 68 -5.63 -0.61 -15.05
CA SER A 68 -6.90 -0.85 -15.76
C SER A 68 -8.14 -0.63 -14.87
N LEU A 69 -7.96 -0.73 -13.55
CA LEU A 69 -9.02 -0.50 -12.56
C LEU A 69 -9.12 0.98 -12.15
N GLY A 70 -8.20 1.84 -12.57
CA GLY A 70 -8.24 3.29 -12.32
C GLY A 70 -7.23 3.80 -11.29
N ALA A 71 -6.27 2.98 -10.86
CA ALA A 71 -5.16 3.46 -10.02
C ALA A 71 -3.98 3.98 -10.83
N ARG A 72 -3.19 4.88 -10.25
CA ARG A 72 -1.83 5.16 -10.70
C ARG A 72 -0.90 4.05 -10.22
N ALA A 73 -0.55 3.12 -11.11
CA ALA A 73 0.24 1.95 -10.75
C ALA A 73 1.75 2.15 -10.93
N LEU A 74 2.51 1.80 -9.90
CA LEU A 74 3.97 1.87 -9.86
C LEU A 74 4.56 0.48 -9.62
N VAL A 75 5.71 0.23 -10.25
CA VAL A 75 6.54 -0.95 -10.00
C VAL A 75 7.92 -0.47 -9.55
N GLU A 76 8.40 -1.00 -8.42
CA GLU A 76 9.76 -0.74 -7.93
C GLU A 76 10.52 -2.06 -7.81
N THR A 77 11.70 -2.13 -8.44
CA THR A 77 12.58 -3.28 -8.30
C THR A 77 13.53 -3.05 -7.14
N VAL A 78 13.53 -3.96 -6.17
CA VAL A 78 14.42 -3.92 -5.00
C VAL A 78 15.40 -5.08 -5.05
N ARG A 79 16.64 -4.84 -4.61
CA ARG A 79 17.62 -5.89 -4.42
C ARG A 79 17.58 -6.37 -2.99
N VAL A 80 17.34 -7.65 -2.79
CA VAL A 80 17.45 -8.32 -1.49
C VAL A 80 18.80 -9.02 -1.40
N ASP A 81 19.62 -8.62 -0.44
CA ASP A 81 20.99 -9.12 -0.24
C ASP A 81 21.04 -10.37 0.67
N GLY A 82 19.88 -10.93 1.04
CA GLY A 82 19.72 -12.24 1.66
C GLY A 82 20.13 -12.32 3.14
N ARG A 83 20.62 -11.23 3.75
CA ARG A 83 20.90 -11.18 5.19
C ARG A 83 19.58 -11.22 5.98
N GLY A 84 19.37 -12.29 6.75
CA GLY A 84 18.13 -12.54 7.51
C GLY A 84 17.13 -13.48 6.81
N GLY A 85 17.47 -14.02 5.64
CA GLY A 85 16.58 -14.85 4.83
C GLY A 85 15.82 -14.02 3.78
N PRO A 86 15.53 -14.60 2.60
CA PRO A 86 14.98 -13.85 1.46
C PRO A 86 13.64 -13.18 1.75
N GLU A 87 12.82 -13.77 2.62
CA GLU A 87 11.50 -13.25 2.99
C GLU A 87 11.58 -12.00 3.89
N ALA A 88 12.42 -12.03 4.94
CA ALA A 88 12.63 -10.88 5.81
C ALA A 88 13.23 -9.70 5.04
N SER A 89 14.27 -9.94 4.22
CA SER A 89 14.85 -8.89 3.38
C SER A 89 13.84 -8.33 2.36
N ALA A 90 12.98 -9.19 1.79
CA ALA A 90 11.92 -8.76 0.87
C ALA A 90 10.86 -7.90 1.55
N ARG A 91 10.51 -8.25 2.78
CA ARG A 91 9.59 -7.49 3.62
C ARG A 91 10.13 -6.10 3.93
N ASP A 92 11.37 -6.02 4.42
CA ASP A 92 12.00 -4.74 4.77
C ASP A 92 12.14 -3.82 3.55
N ALA A 93 12.56 -4.37 2.42
CA ALA A 93 12.65 -3.63 1.16
C ALA A 93 11.29 -3.11 0.70
N ARG A 94 10.22 -3.91 0.83
CA ARG A 94 8.86 -3.48 0.51
C ARG A 94 8.39 -2.35 1.42
N LEU A 95 8.60 -2.46 2.73
CA LEU A 95 8.23 -1.41 3.68
C LEU A 95 9.00 -0.11 3.42
N ALA A 96 10.30 -0.20 3.11
CA ALA A 96 11.11 0.96 2.77
C ALA A 96 10.62 1.66 1.48
N ALA A 97 10.29 0.89 0.44
CA ALA A 97 9.73 1.42 -0.81
C ALA A 97 8.40 2.15 -0.58
N LEU A 98 7.49 1.54 0.18
CA LEU A 98 6.20 2.14 0.56
C LEU A 98 6.37 3.42 1.38
N ARG A 99 7.29 3.43 2.36
CA ARG A 99 7.61 4.63 3.17
C ARG A 99 8.13 5.77 2.30
N SER A 100 9.05 5.45 1.40
CA SER A 100 9.62 6.41 0.46
C SER A 100 8.53 7.01 -0.43
N LEU A 101 7.63 6.18 -0.95
CA LEU A 101 6.49 6.65 -1.74
C LEU A 101 5.54 7.52 -0.92
N ALA A 102 5.18 7.12 0.30
CA ALA A 102 4.31 7.89 1.19
C ALA A 102 4.84 9.30 1.46
N LEU A 103 6.15 9.44 1.65
CA LEU A 103 6.79 10.73 1.85
C LEU A 103 6.77 11.59 0.58
N ARG A 104 6.99 11.00 -0.60
CA ARG A 104 6.95 11.73 -1.88
C ARG A 104 5.55 12.21 -2.23
N GLU A 105 4.54 11.38 -1.97
CA GLU A 105 3.13 11.66 -2.31
C GLU A 105 2.40 12.46 -1.22
N GLY A 106 2.97 12.53 -0.01
CA GLY A 106 2.27 13.10 1.15
C GLY A 106 0.99 12.33 1.51
N ALA A 107 0.98 11.02 1.23
CA ALA A 107 -0.22 10.18 1.24
C ALA A 107 -0.09 9.00 2.24
N PRO A 108 -1.19 8.57 2.88
CA PRO A 108 -1.21 7.38 3.73
C PRO A 108 -1.07 6.08 2.92
N VAL A 109 -0.60 5.02 3.58
CA VAL A 109 -0.43 3.67 3.00
C VAL A 109 -1.44 2.70 3.61
N LEU A 110 -2.06 1.87 2.77
CA LEU A 110 -2.94 0.75 3.12
C LEU A 110 -2.31 -0.58 2.70
N LEU A 111 -2.38 -1.60 3.58
CA LEU A 111 -1.82 -2.93 3.36
C LEU A 111 -2.86 -4.02 3.63
N GLY A 112 -2.81 -5.10 2.82
CA GLY A 112 -3.66 -6.30 2.99
C GLY A 112 -3.13 -7.19 4.11
N HIS A 113 -4.01 -7.69 4.97
CA HIS A 113 -3.66 -8.26 6.28
C HIS A 113 -3.07 -9.69 6.26
N THR A 114 -2.99 -10.38 5.13
CA THR A 114 -2.65 -11.83 5.11
C THR A 114 -1.20 -12.17 4.74
N MET A 115 -0.35 -11.20 4.39
CA MET A 115 1.09 -11.45 4.24
C MET A 115 1.94 -10.90 5.38
N ASP A 116 1.39 -10.07 6.28
CA ASP A 116 2.16 -9.35 7.29
C ASP A 116 1.33 -9.14 8.57
N ASP A 117 1.21 -10.12 9.45
CA ASP A 117 0.46 -10.02 10.73
C ASP A 117 1.02 -9.01 11.76
N GLN A 118 1.87 -8.10 11.32
CA GLN A 118 2.03 -6.78 11.90
C GLN A 118 2.15 -5.81 10.74
N ALA A 119 1.06 -5.13 10.41
CA ALA A 119 1.20 -3.77 9.95
C ALA A 119 2.02 -3.03 11.02
N GLU A 120 2.99 -2.22 10.61
CA GLU A 120 3.39 -1.03 11.38
C GLU A 120 2.16 -0.10 11.48
N THR A 121 1.07 -0.60 12.08
CA THR A 121 -0.37 -0.24 12.01
C THR A 121 -0.64 1.22 12.40
N VAL A 122 0.41 1.95 12.72
CA VAL A 122 0.45 3.17 13.50
C VAL A 122 1.57 4.11 13.01
N LEU A 123 2.56 3.67 12.20
CA LEU A 123 3.80 4.44 12.06
C LEU A 123 3.66 5.82 11.40
N LEU A 124 2.52 6.11 10.77
CA LEU A 124 2.14 7.47 10.39
C LEU A 124 0.71 7.83 10.79
N ARG A 125 0.19 7.25 11.87
CA ARG A 125 -0.80 7.99 12.69
C ARG A 125 -0.09 8.91 13.68
N LEU A 126 1.18 8.60 14.00
CA LEU A 126 1.97 9.21 15.06
C LEU A 126 2.87 10.40 14.68
N ALA A 127 3.12 10.71 13.41
CA ALA A 127 4.11 11.75 13.10
C ALA A 127 3.55 13.20 13.09
N ARG A 128 2.23 13.43 12.95
CA ARG A 128 1.71 14.80 12.74
C ARG A 128 0.35 15.19 13.34
N GLY A 129 -0.36 14.33 14.08
CA GLY A 129 -1.56 14.76 14.81
C GLY A 129 -2.67 13.71 14.81
N SER A 130 -2.80 13.00 15.92
CA SER A 130 -3.85 12.01 16.15
C SER A 130 -5.05 12.65 16.86
N GLY A 131 -6.26 12.38 16.36
CA GLY A 131 -7.54 12.60 17.05
C GLY A 131 -8.65 11.67 16.51
N PRO A 132 -9.78 11.47 17.21
CA PRO A 132 -9.95 10.41 18.21
C PRO A 132 -10.62 9.11 17.75
N SER A 133 -10.76 8.85 16.44
CA SER A 133 -11.39 7.62 15.92
C SER A 133 -10.41 6.68 15.19
N SER A 134 -9.11 7.00 15.28
CA SER A 134 -8.05 6.25 14.64
C SER A 134 -7.93 4.81 15.22
N LEU A 135 -8.30 3.80 14.43
CA LEU A 135 -7.83 2.38 14.47
C LEU A 135 -8.81 1.50 15.23
N ARG A 136 -10.03 1.34 14.72
CA ARG A 136 -10.66 0.03 14.92
C ARG A 136 -10.03 -0.94 13.92
N ALA A 137 -8.84 -1.37 14.28
CA ALA A 137 -8.37 -2.71 13.94
C ALA A 137 -9.47 -3.68 14.37
N ILE A 138 -9.79 -4.63 13.50
CA ILE A 138 -10.72 -5.70 13.84
C ILE A 138 -10.05 -6.52 14.96
N ALA A 139 -10.64 -6.44 16.15
CA ALA A 139 -10.36 -7.35 17.25
C ALA A 139 -10.93 -8.74 16.88
N PRO A 140 -10.31 -9.84 17.36
CA PRO A 140 -10.40 -11.20 16.80
C PRO A 140 -11.83 -11.76 16.65
#